data_AF-A0A0H1BFS1-F1
#
_entry.id   AF-A0A0H1BFS1-F1
#
_cell.length_a   1.000
_cell.length_b   1.000
_cell.length_c   1.000
_cell.angle_alpha   90.00
_cell.angle_beta   90.00
_cell.angle_gamma   90.00
#
_symmetry.space_group_name_H-M   'P 1'
#
loop_
_entity.id
_entity.type
_entity.pdbx_description
1 polymer ?
#
loop_
_entity_poly.entity_id
_entity_poly.type
_entity_poly.pdbx_seq_one_letter_code
_entity_poly.pdbx_strand_id
1 'polypeptide(L)'
;MSTCEWPGVDPELVDRKSRNAFRLRSLLITLRDDFDGLILDTEELKNFRVKITRLDPHAQENGVAGQQQFFTPQPLESYQNLAQPEYKVRSWDYSDIWDSYDAALGLDLDRRNHLFRTEIPAEKRKPETGLWMADGHAFFDTWHDYKHLSMGGVVSRHPQPYWKMQSILFTDPEKKSHPHALISVCHKFRPNENSDNTVVRGEILAALNVMHWRIHMTVFGHDELFPILILSYWGRSARIVQAHFDGVYFHMALSPFLDFDASNNQEYWDLLARWSLCMPVGDTKVPTNSPVIGTLPALRATPSTRWISEGDTKIPKEWPL
;
A
#
# COMPACT_ATOMS: atom_id res chain seq x y z
N MET A 1 4.08 -8.91 -29.84
CA MET A 1 4.72 -8.88 -28.52
C MET A 1 6.03 -9.66 -28.66
N SER A 2 7.17 -9.00 -28.53
CA SER A 2 8.48 -9.67 -28.60
C SER A 2 8.68 -10.45 -27.29
N THR A 3 8.87 -11.77 -27.38
CA THR A 3 9.20 -12.62 -26.24
C THR A 3 10.64 -12.30 -25.84
N CYS A 4 10.81 -11.57 -24.74
CA CYS A 4 12.11 -11.41 -24.12
C CYS A 4 12.49 -12.78 -23.53
N GLU A 5 13.28 -13.56 -24.26
CA GLU A 5 13.81 -14.83 -23.76
C GLU A 5 14.82 -14.51 -22.64
N TRP A 6 14.53 -14.99 -21.43
CA TRP A 6 15.41 -14.89 -20.28
C TRP A 6 16.30 -16.14 -20.26
N PRO A 7 17.59 -16.07 -20.66
CA PRO A 7 18.43 -17.26 -20.68
C PRO A 7 18.55 -17.84 -19.27
N GLY A 8 18.22 -19.13 -19.11
CA GLY A 8 18.32 -19.84 -17.84
C GLY A 8 17.12 -19.70 -16.89
N VAL A 9 16.01 -19.09 -17.33
CA VAL A 9 14.77 -19.04 -16.54
C VAL A 9 13.84 -20.17 -16.97
N ASP A 10 13.26 -20.85 -15.97
CA ASP A 10 12.25 -21.89 -16.17
C ASP A 10 11.08 -21.36 -17.04
N PRO A 11 10.77 -21.97 -18.19
CA PRO A 11 9.65 -21.57 -19.03
C PRO A 11 8.30 -21.54 -18.28
N GLU A 12 8.11 -22.42 -17.29
CA GLU A 12 6.87 -22.44 -16.50
C GLU A 12 6.74 -21.20 -15.61
N LEU A 13 7.86 -20.73 -15.04
CA LEU A 13 7.93 -19.48 -14.29
C LEU A 13 7.53 -18.28 -15.18
N VAL A 14 8.08 -18.20 -16.39
CA VAL A 14 7.77 -17.12 -17.34
C VAL A 14 6.27 -17.11 -17.69
N ASP A 15 5.70 -18.29 -17.88
CA ASP A 15 4.28 -18.46 -18.18
C ASP A 15 3.39 -18.07 -16.97
N ARG A 16 3.73 -18.52 -15.74
CA ARG A 16 3.05 -18.11 -14.50
C ARG A 16 3.09 -16.59 -14.30
N LYS A 17 4.26 -15.96 -14.48
CA LYS A 17 4.40 -14.50 -14.38
C LYS A 17 3.55 -13.76 -15.41
N SER A 18 3.50 -14.26 -16.64
CA SER A 18 2.67 -13.68 -17.70
C SER A 18 1.18 -13.74 -17.34
N ARG A 19 0.72 -14.87 -16.78
CA ARG A 19 -0.66 -14.99 -16.28
C ARG A 19 -0.94 -14.05 -15.10
N ASN A 20 0.00 -13.91 -14.18
CA ASN A 20 -0.14 -13.00 -13.04
C ASN A 20 -0.20 -11.54 -13.45
N ALA A 21 0.67 -11.12 -14.38
CA ALA A 21 0.64 -9.77 -14.93
C ALA A 21 -0.72 -9.48 -15.59
N PHE A 22 -1.23 -10.42 -16.39
CA PHE A 22 -2.55 -10.30 -16.98
C PHE A 22 -3.66 -10.15 -15.92
N ARG A 23 -3.66 -10.98 -14.88
CA ARG A 23 -4.68 -10.92 -13.81
C ARG A 23 -4.60 -9.67 -12.96
N LEU A 24 -3.41 -9.24 -12.57
CA LEU A 24 -3.19 -7.98 -11.86
C LEU A 24 -3.76 -6.82 -12.67
N ARG A 25 -3.49 -6.80 -13.99
CA ARG A 25 -4.04 -5.78 -14.90
C ARG A 25 -5.55 -5.85 -15.01
N SER A 26 -6.13 -7.05 -15.16
CA SER A 26 -7.58 -7.22 -15.21
C SER A 26 -8.25 -6.75 -13.92
N LEU A 27 -7.72 -7.14 -12.76
CA LEU A 27 -8.24 -6.70 -11.46
C LEU A 27 -8.12 -5.18 -11.31
N LEU A 28 -6.97 -4.61 -11.69
CA LEU A 28 -6.76 -3.16 -11.69
C LEU A 28 -7.78 -2.43 -12.56
N ILE A 29 -8.00 -2.90 -13.79
CA ILE A 29 -8.96 -2.29 -14.74
C ILE A 29 -10.37 -2.41 -14.19
N THR A 30 -10.83 -3.60 -13.78
CA THR A 30 -12.19 -3.78 -13.26
C THR A 30 -12.43 -2.97 -11.99
N LEU A 31 -11.46 -2.96 -11.06
CA LEU A 31 -11.60 -2.16 -9.84
C LEU A 31 -11.53 -0.65 -10.12
N ARG A 32 -10.83 -0.20 -11.18
CA ARG A 32 -10.72 1.22 -11.55
C ARG A 32 -11.90 1.71 -12.39
N ASP A 33 -12.37 0.90 -13.32
CA ASP A 33 -13.30 1.33 -14.37
C ASP A 33 -14.74 0.87 -14.09
N ASP A 34 -14.92 -0.27 -13.41
CA ASP A 34 -16.25 -0.88 -13.23
C ASP A 34 -16.79 -0.76 -11.79
N PHE A 35 -15.94 -0.43 -10.81
CA PHE A 35 -16.31 -0.29 -9.41
C PHE A 35 -16.32 1.18 -8.97
N ASP A 36 -17.46 1.71 -8.56
CA ASP A 36 -17.58 3.11 -8.14
C ASP A 36 -17.46 3.33 -6.63
N GLY A 37 -17.44 2.25 -5.83
CA GLY A 37 -17.33 2.34 -4.37
C GLY A 37 -15.96 2.80 -3.89
N LEU A 38 -15.90 3.28 -2.64
CA LEU A 38 -14.66 3.68 -1.98
C LEU A 38 -14.10 2.57 -1.07
N ILE A 39 -14.98 1.92 -0.33
CA ILE A 39 -14.69 0.83 0.60
C ILE A 39 -15.32 -0.43 0.02
N LEU A 40 -14.59 -1.55 0.06
CA LEU A 40 -15.11 -2.83 -0.37
C LEU A 40 -15.82 -3.53 0.78
N ASP A 41 -17.09 -3.89 0.58
CA ASP A 41 -17.82 -4.76 1.50
C ASP A 41 -17.44 -6.24 1.35
N THR A 42 -18.03 -7.12 2.16
CA THR A 42 -17.72 -8.56 2.15
C THR A 42 -17.98 -9.24 0.80
N GLU A 43 -19.06 -8.88 0.10
CA GLU A 43 -19.37 -9.46 -1.21
C GLU A 43 -18.44 -8.89 -2.28
N GLU A 44 -18.11 -7.60 -2.21
CA GLU A 44 -17.15 -6.96 -3.10
C GLU A 44 -15.74 -7.54 -2.94
N LEU A 45 -15.28 -7.74 -1.70
CA LEU A 45 -14.02 -8.42 -1.41
C LEU A 45 -13.99 -9.81 -2.05
N LYS A 46 -15.07 -10.58 -1.92
CA LYS A 46 -15.19 -11.90 -2.53
C LYS A 46 -15.21 -11.83 -4.06
N ASN A 47 -15.95 -10.88 -4.64
CA ASN A 47 -16.05 -10.66 -6.08
C ASN A 47 -14.71 -10.26 -6.72
N PHE A 48 -13.93 -9.46 -6.00
CA PHE A 48 -12.57 -9.05 -6.37
C PHE A 48 -11.48 -10.02 -5.92
N ARG A 49 -11.85 -11.12 -5.25
CA ARG A 49 -10.94 -12.13 -4.67
C ARG A 49 -9.89 -11.52 -3.76
N VAL A 50 -10.29 -10.53 -2.97
CA VAL A 50 -9.48 -9.94 -1.92
C VAL A 50 -9.67 -10.74 -0.64
N LYS A 51 -8.57 -11.21 -0.05
CA LYS A 51 -8.57 -11.88 1.26
C LYS A 51 -7.95 -10.98 2.30
N ILE A 52 -8.68 -10.73 3.38
CA ILE A 52 -8.20 -9.95 4.52
C ILE A 52 -7.72 -10.90 5.61
N THR A 53 -6.60 -10.57 6.23
CA THR A 53 -6.07 -11.21 7.44
C THR A 53 -5.56 -10.14 8.40
N ARG A 54 -5.22 -10.54 9.63
CA ARG A 54 -4.67 -9.62 10.62
C ARG A 54 -3.15 -9.61 10.58
N LEU A 55 -2.60 -8.40 10.65
CA LEU A 55 -1.19 -8.14 10.91
C LEU A 55 -1.04 -7.67 12.36
N ASP A 56 -0.22 -8.35 13.13
CA ASP A 56 0.31 -7.83 14.39
C ASP A 56 1.49 -6.91 14.08
N PRO A 57 1.35 -5.58 14.26
CA PRO A 57 2.41 -4.65 13.90
C PRO A 57 3.61 -4.73 14.86
N HIS A 58 3.47 -5.33 16.05
CA HIS A 58 4.56 -5.46 17.03
C HIS A 58 5.40 -6.72 16.83
N ALA A 59 4.86 -7.72 16.14
CA ALA A 59 5.54 -8.99 15.88
C ALA A 59 6.75 -8.82 14.96
N GLN A 60 7.90 -9.36 15.36
CA GLN A 60 9.11 -9.43 14.52
C GLN A 60 9.00 -10.55 13.47
N GLU A 61 8.38 -11.66 13.83
CA GLU A 61 8.19 -12.83 12.98
C GLU A 61 6.77 -13.37 13.13
N ASN A 62 6.27 -14.02 12.08
CA ASN A 62 4.92 -14.59 12.01
C ASN A 62 3.81 -13.59 12.39
N GLY A 63 4.03 -12.30 12.11
CA GLY A 63 3.07 -11.24 12.42
C GLY A 63 1.80 -11.29 11.56
N VAL A 64 1.80 -12.06 10.47
CA VAL A 64 0.65 -12.22 9.58
C VAL A 64 -0.06 -13.54 9.87
N ALA A 65 -1.33 -13.46 10.27
CA ALA A 65 -2.12 -14.63 10.61
C ALA A 65 -2.32 -15.57 9.40
N GLY A 66 -1.78 -16.79 9.50
CA GLY A 66 -2.00 -17.86 8.52
C GLY A 66 -1.39 -17.62 7.13
N GLN A 67 -0.47 -16.66 7.00
CA GLN A 67 0.23 -16.37 5.74
C GLN A 67 1.70 -16.04 6.01
N GLN A 68 2.48 -16.04 4.93
CA GLN A 68 3.88 -15.65 4.99
C GLN A 68 4.02 -14.15 5.31
N GLN A 69 4.95 -13.82 6.20
CA GLN A 69 5.37 -12.44 6.42
C GLN A 69 6.41 -12.06 5.37
N PHE A 70 6.24 -10.89 4.74
CA PHE A 70 7.13 -10.38 3.71
C PHE A 70 7.92 -9.15 4.17
N PHE A 71 7.52 -8.53 5.26
CA PHE A 71 8.19 -7.37 5.83
C PHE A 71 8.31 -7.54 7.33
N THR A 72 9.48 -7.25 7.89
CA THR A 72 9.67 -7.17 9.34
C THR A 72 10.08 -5.75 9.71
N PRO A 73 9.47 -5.13 10.75
CA PRO A 73 9.92 -3.83 11.21
C PRO A 73 11.37 -3.92 11.69
N GLN A 74 12.10 -2.79 11.69
CA GLN A 74 13.40 -2.77 12.36
C GLN A 74 13.26 -3.21 13.82
N PRO A 75 14.19 -4.01 14.38
CA PRO A 75 14.23 -4.31 15.80
C PRO A 75 14.19 -3.04 16.66
N LEU A 76 13.65 -3.12 17.88
CA LEU A 76 13.63 -1.96 18.76
C LEU A 76 15.07 -1.56 19.16
N GLU A 77 15.96 -2.54 19.26
CA GLU A 77 17.35 -2.39 19.66
C GLU A 77 18.24 -1.82 18.54
N SER A 78 17.86 -2.01 17.27
CA SER A 78 18.53 -1.36 16.13
C SER A 78 18.13 0.11 15.98
N TYR A 79 17.10 0.53 16.72
CA TYR A 79 16.64 1.90 16.87
C TYR A 79 17.28 2.52 18.14
N GLN A 80 18.40 3.23 18.00
CA GLN A 80 18.95 3.99 19.13
C GLN A 80 18.01 5.15 19.47
N ASN A 81 17.40 5.11 20.67
CA ASN A 81 16.59 6.16 21.31
C ASN A 81 16.48 7.44 20.48
N LEU A 82 15.46 7.49 19.64
CA LEU A 82 15.13 8.73 18.95
C LEU A 82 14.80 9.77 20.01
N ALA A 83 15.50 10.90 19.99
CA ALA A 83 14.91 12.09 20.57
C ALA A 83 13.54 12.23 19.91
N GLN A 84 12.48 12.30 20.73
CA GLN A 84 11.12 12.48 20.21
C GLN A 84 11.20 13.55 19.12
N PRO A 85 10.67 13.34 17.91
CA PRO A 85 10.34 14.50 17.12
C PRO A 85 9.53 15.39 18.05
N GLU A 86 9.87 16.68 18.17
CA GLU A 86 9.00 17.67 18.79
C GLU A 86 7.76 17.79 17.89
N TYR A 87 6.98 16.72 17.82
CA TYR A 87 5.79 16.58 17.02
C TYR A 87 4.74 17.41 17.75
N LYS A 88 4.84 18.71 17.54
CA LYS A 88 3.71 19.59 17.68
C LYS A 88 2.96 19.38 16.38
N VAL A 89 1.86 18.63 16.48
CA VAL A 89 0.77 18.75 15.52
C VAL A 89 0.67 20.22 15.17
N ARG A 90 1.07 20.59 13.95
CA ARG A 90 0.81 21.95 13.51
C ARG A 90 -0.71 21.99 13.45
N SER A 91 -1.32 22.69 14.40
CA SER A 91 -2.74 23.01 14.38
C SER A 91 -2.95 23.97 13.23
N TRP A 92 -2.90 23.44 12.01
CA TRP A 92 -3.41 24.16 10.88
C TRP A 92 -4.92 24.15 11.06
N ASP A 93 -5.47 25.32 11.36
CA ASP A 93 -6.89 25.58 11.60
C ASP A 93 -7.69 25.45 10.28
N TYR A 94 -7.61 24.29 9.63
CA TYR A 94 -8.33 23.99 8.41
C TYR A 94 -9.66 23.31 8.75
N SER A 95 -10.73 23.80 8.13
CA SER A 95 -12.10 23.28 8.25
C SER A 95 -12.20 21.75 8.03
N ASP A 96 -13.12 21.11 8.76
CA ASP A 96 -13.32 19.66 8.98
C ASP A 96 -13.13 18.68 7.80
N ILE A 97 -13.35 19.08 6.55
CA ILE A 97 -13.31 18.15 5.38
C ILE A 97 -11.94 18.19 4.68
N TRP A 98 -11.32 19.37 4.59
CA TRP A 98 -9.95 19.53 4.07
C TRP A 98 -8.92 19.01 5.08
N ASP A 99 -9.28 19.07 6.36
CA ASP A 99 -8.46 18.59 7.47
C ASP A 99 -8.06 17.12 7.33
N SER A 100 -8.96 16.19 6.96
CA SER A 100 -8.58 14.77 6.94
C SER A 100 -7.47 14.43 5.93
N TYR A 101 -7.51 15.02 4.74
CA TYR A 101 -6.49 14.75 3.74
C TYR A 101 -5.19 15.48 4.04
N ASP A 102 -5.27 16.75 4.44
CA ASP A 102 -4.10 17.55 4.77
C ASP A 102 -3.43 17.03 6.05
N ALA A 103 -4.20 16.49 6.99
CA ALA A 103 -3.70 15.75 8.14
C ALA A 103 -2.97 14.46 7.73
N ALA A 104 -3.57 13.65 6.84
CA ALA A 104 -2.94 12.42 6.35
C ALA A 104 -1.63 12.72 5.60
N LEU A 105 -1.63 13.77 4.78
CA LEU A 105 -0.47 14.25 4.06
C LEU A 105 0.59 14.81 5.01
N GLY A 106 0.17 15.59 6.02
CA GLY A 106 1.03 16.15 7.05
C GLY A 106 1.72 15.04 7.85
N LEU A 107 0.97 14.01 8.25
CA LEU A 107 1.50 12.86 8.97
C LEU A 107 2.54 12.08 8.13
N ASP A 108 2.25 11.80 6.85
CA ASP A 108 3.24 11.17 5.96
C ASP A 108 4.47 12.06 5.71
N LEU A 109 4.27 13.37 5.52
CA LEU A 109 5.36 14.34 5.34
C LEU A 109 6.26 14.42 6.56
N ASP A 110 5.70 14.47 7.76
CA ASP A 110 6.44 14.55 9.01
C ASP A 110 7.26 13.27 9.23
N ARG A 111 6.65 12.10 9.01
CA ARG A 111 7.37 10.81 8.99
C ARG A 111 8.57 10.86 8.05
N ARG A 112 8.33 11.23 6.79
CA ARG A 112 9.40 11.27 5.78
C ARG A 112 10.49 12.24 6.17
N ASN A 113 10.13 13.45 6.58
CA ASN A 113 11.07 14.47 7.02
C ASN A 113 11.90 13.99 8.20
N HIS A 114 11.30 13.28 9.15
CA HIS A 114 12.00 12.67 10.27
C HIS A 114 13.02 11.63 9.77
N LEU A 115 12.58 10.61 9.04
CA LEU A 115 13.46 9.57 8.47
C LEU A 115 14.61 10.16 7.64
N PHE A 116 14.32 11.16 6.81
CA PHE A 116 15.31 11.84 5.98
C PHE A 116 16.28 12.71 6.77
N ARG A 117 15.91 13.20 7.96
CA ARG A 117 16.80 14.07 8.75
C ARG A 117 17.63 13.27 9.74
N THR A 118 17.05 12.26 10.37
CA THR A 118 17.64 11.57 11.52
C THR A 118 18.14 10.17 11.17
N GLU A 119 17.29 9.34 10.54
CA GLU A 119 17.56 7.89 10.44
C GLU A 119 18.41 7.50 9.25
N ILE A 120 18.13 8.08 8.07
CA ILE A 120 18.82 7.70 6.84
C ILE A 120 20.13 8.49 6.78
N PRO A 121 21.32 7.85 6.77
CA PRO A 121 22.58 8.55 6.67
C PRO A 121 22.67 9.42 5.40
N ALA A 122 23.29 10.59 5.48
CA ALA A 122 23.29 11.58 4.40
C ALA A 122 23.83 11.04 3.06
N GLU A 123 24.82 10.16 3.12
CA GLU A 123 25.41 9.45 2.00
C GLU A 123 24.46 8.44 1.34
N LYS A 124 23.48 7.90 2.09
CA LYS A 124 22.45 6.98 1.58
C LYS A 124 21.23 7.72 0.98
N ARG A 125 21.19 9.06 1.07
CA ARG A 125 20.09 9.91 0.53
C ARG A 125 20.25 10.29 -0.95
N LYS A 126 21.39 9.96 -1.58
CA LYS A 126 21.68 10.39 -2.96
C LYS A 126 21.05 9.44 -3.99
N PRO A 127 20.53 9.95 -5.13
CA PRO A 127 20.01 9.11 -6.21
C PRO A 127 21.05 8.12 -6.75
N GLU A 128 22.33 8.53 -6.76
CA GLU A 128 23.47 7.77 -7.28
C GLU A 128 23.88 6.61 -6.35
N THR A 129 23.77 6.80 -5.04
CA THR A 129 23.98 5.72 -4.05
C THR A 129 22.75 4.84 -3.95
N GLY A 130 21.60 5.31 -4.41
CA GLY A 130 20.47 4.49 -4.85
C GLY A 130 19.69 3.83 -3.73
N LEU A 131 19.78 4.35 -2.49
CA LEU A 131 19.31 3.59 -1.34
C LEU A 131 17.94 3.98 -0.79
N TRP A 132 17.57 5.25 -0.87
CA TRP A 132 16.23 5.69 -0.48
C TRP A 132 15.77 6.74 -1.47
N MET A 133 15.61 6.36 -2.73
CA MET A 133 14.74 7.15 -3.60
C MET A 133 13.32 6.98 -3.07
N ALA A 134 12.90 7.94 -2.24
CA ALA A 134 11.53 8.39 -2.32
C ALA A 134 11.38 8.91 -3.75
N ASP A 135 10.95 8.04 -4.67
CA ASP A 135 10.57 8.54 -5.98
C ASP A 135 9.37 9.43 -5.73
N GLY A 136 9.67 10.73 -5.75
CA GLY A 136 8.80 11.78 -5.27
C GLY A 136 7.58 11.80 -6.17
N HIS A 137 6.45 11.41 -5.61
CA HIS A 137 5.12 11.59 -6.19
C HIS A 137 4.87 10.83 -7.51
N ALA A 138 4.64 9.51 -7.42
CA ALA A 138 3.81 8.85 -8.42
C ALA A 138 2.35 9.24 -8.17
N PHE A 139 1.86 10.26 -8.89
CA PHE A 139 0.46 10.68 -8.89
C PHE A 139 -0.37 9.63 -9.63
N PHE A 140 -0.94 8.68 -8.90
CA PHE A 140 -2.08 7.91 -9.40
C PHE A 140 -3.34 8.65 -9.01
N ASP A 141 -3.66 9.71 -9.75
CA ASP A 141 -4.91 10.44 -9.58
C ASP A 141 -5.98 9.81 -10.51
N THR A 142 -7.11 9.43 -9.95
CA THR A 142 -8.26 8.92 -10.70
C THR A 142 -9.26 10.01 -11.04
N TRP A 143 -8.90 11.30 -10.96
CA TRP A 143 -9.93 12.32 -10.97
C TRP A 143 -10.73 12.43 -12.25
N HIS A 144 -10.14 12.50 -13.44
CA HIS A 144 -10.94 12.67 -14.67
C HIS A 144 -10.19 12.06 -15.84
N ASP A 145 -10.77 11.04 -16.46
CA ASP A 145 -10.63 10.62 -17.88
C ASP A 145 -9.41 11.13 -18.68
N TYR A 146 -8.20 10.92 -18.17
CA TYR A 146 -6.97 11.12 -18.93
C TYR A 146 -6.15 9.84 -18.89
N LYS A 147 -6.04 9.25 -20.09
CA LYS A 147 -5.36 8.02 -20.46
C LYS A 147 -3.84 8.00 -20.22
N HIS A 148 -3.32 8.80 -19.28
CA HIS A 148 -1.89 8.89 -19.03
C HIS A 148 -1.57 8.86 -17.54
N LEU A 149 -0.92 7.76 -17.14
CA LEU A 149 -0.13 7.59 -15.93
C LEU A 149 0.98 8.67 -15.93
N SER A 150 0.67 9.84 -15.40
CA SER A 150 1.62 10.96 -15.32
C SER A 150 2.32 10.92 -13.96
N MET A 151 3.58 10.46 -13.95
CA MET A 151 4.52 10.79 -12.88
C MET A 151 4.87 12.28 -12.98
N GLY A 152 4.03 13.16 -12.44
CA GLY A 152 4.18 14.59 -12.59
C GLY A 152 3.51 15.39 -11.47
N GLY A 153 4.33 16.13 -10.73
CA GLY A 153 3.97 17.16 -9.75
C GLY A 153 2.84 18.08 -10.19
N VAL A 154 1.62 17.85 -9.70
CA VAL A 154 0.58 18.89 -9.71
C VAL A 154 0.20 19.22 -8.28
N VAL A 155 0.85 20.26 -7.76
CA VAL A 155 0.30 21.08 -6.68
C VAL A 155 -0.85 21.86 -7.32
N SER A 156 -2.04 21.85 -6.71
CA SER A 156 -3.21 22.67 -7.05
C SER A 156 -3.90 22.43 -8.40
N ARG A 157 -4.87 21.50 -8.46
CA ARG A 157 -6.19 21.73 -9.09
C ARG A 157 -7.28 20.95 -8.35
N HIS A 158 -8.37 21.63 -8.03
CA HIS A 158 -9.56 21.03 -7.43
C HIS A 158 -10.43 20.36 -8.50
N PRO A 159 -11.24 19.36 -8.10
CA PRO A 159 -11.24 18.72 -6.79
C PRO A 159 -10.22 17.56 -6.69
N GLN A 160 -9.74 17.29 -5.47
CA GLN A 160 -8.62 16.34 -5.20
C GLN A 160 -9.14 14.88 -5.04
N PRO A 161 -8.36 13.84 -5.36
CA PRO A 161 -8.72 12.43 -5.18
C PRO A 161 -9.06 12.05 -3.74
N TYR A 162 -10.04 11.14 -3.59
CA TYR A 162 -10.39 10.51 -2.31
C TYR A 162 -9.22 9.76 -1.67
N TRP A 163 -8.20 9.45 -2.46
CA TRP A 163 -6.96 8.84 -2.02
C TRP A 163 -5.81 9.25 -2.94
N LYS A 164 -4.59 9.29 -2.43
CA LYS A 164 -3.40 9.55 -3.25
C LYS A 164 -2.22 8.74 -2.76
N MET A 165 -1.56 8.04 -3.67
CA MET A 165 -0.25 7.45 -3.40
C MET A 165 0.82 8.56 -3.40
N GLN A 166 1.60 8.68 -2.32
CA GLN A 166 2.56 9.78 -2.15
C GLN A 166 3.99 9.40 -2.53
N SER A 167 4.41 8.20 -2.12
CA SER A 167 5.80 7.77 -2.28
C SER A 167 5.87 6.27 -2.52
N ILE A 168 6.88 5.86 -3.27
CA ILE A 168 7.36 4.48 -3.32
C ILE A 168 8.78 4.49 -2.75
N LEU A 169 9.05 3.57 -1.82
CA LEU A 169 10.36 3.28 -1.25
C LEU A 169 10.72 1.82 -1.54
N PHE A 170 12.00 1.56 -1.79
CA PHE A 170 12.50 0.21 -2.00
C PHE A 170 13.17 -0.27 -0.71
N THR A 171 12.75 -1.43 -0.19
CA THR A 171 13.01 -1.84 1.20
C THR A 171 14.39 -2.45 1.44
N ASP A 172 15.12 -2.86 0.40
CA ASP A 172 16.54 -3.18 0.54
C ASP A 172 17.35 -2.50 -0.56
N PRO A 173 18.09 -1.46 -0.18
CA PRO A 173 18.84 -0.72 -1.17
C PRO A 173 20.22 -1.26 -1.50
N GLU A 174 20.77 -2.12 -0.63
CA GLU A 174 22.01 -2.84 -0.88
C GLU A 174 21.72 -4.07 -1.74
N LYS A 175 20.48 -4.58 -1.67
CA LYS A 175 19.95 -5.67 -2.49
C LYS A 175 18.79 -5.20 -3.36
N LYS A 176 19.12 -4.49 -4.44
CA LYS A 176 18.22 -4.20 -5.59
C LYS A 176 17.54 -5.43 -6.21
N SER A 177 17.81 -6.63 -5.68
CA SER A 177 17.29 -7.94 -6.10
C SER A 177 15.99 -8.37 -5.41
N HIS A 178 15.43 -7.61 -4.44
CA HIS A 178 14.16 -7.99 -3.80
C HIS A 178 12.94 -7.35 -4.48
N PRO A 179 11.89 -8.14 -4.79
CA PRO A 179 10.68 -7.65 -5.44
C PRO A 179 9.74 -6.85 -4.50
N HIS A 180 10.11 -6.70 -3.24
CA HIS A 180 9.41 -5.90 -2.24
C HIS A 180 9.41 -4.40 -2.52
N ALA A 181 8.31 -3.71 -2.18
CA ALA A 181 8.24 -2.26 -2.13
C ALA A 181 7.39 -1.77 -0.97
N LEU A 182 7.67 -0.55 -0.51
CA LEU A 182 6.86 0.19 0.46
C LEU A 182 6.22 1.37 -0.24
N ILE A 183 4.93 1.60 -0.01
CA ILE A 183 4.19 2.75 -0.51
C ILE A 183 3.48 3.49 0.60
N SER A 184 3.30 4.81 0.44
CA SER A 184 2.41 5.61 1.29
C SER A 184 1.15 5.97 0.52
N VAL A 185 -0.02 5.79 1.13
CA VAL A 185 -1.32 6.19 0.56
C VAL A 185 -2.06 7.04 1.57
N CYS A 186 -2.47 8.25 1.17
CA CYS A 186 -3.24 9.17 2.01
C CYS A 186 -4.68 9.23 1.54
N HIS A 187 -5.63 9.25 2.47
CA HIS A 187 -7.06 9.16 2.24
C HIS A 187 -7.82 10.37 2.78
N LYS A 188 -8.95 10.71 2.15
CA LYS A 188 -9.83 11.83 2.55
C LYS A 188 -10.94 11.43 3.52
N PHE A 189 -10.64 10.61 4.52
CA PHE A 189 -11.61 10.20 5.54
C PHE A 189 -10.90 9.76 6.81
N ARG A 190 -11.65 9.69 7.92
CA ARG A 190 -11.18 9.28 9.24
C ARG A 190 -11.67 7.86 9.56
N PRO A 191 -10.89 7.06 10.29
CA PRO A 191 -11.38 5.77 10.76
C PRO A 191 -12.52 5.97 11.77
N ASN A 192 -13.37 4.97 11.85
CA ASN A 192 -14.40 4.78 12.87
C ASN A 192 -14.28 3.36 13.46
N GLU A 193 -15.16 3.02 14.38
CA GLU A 193 -15.15 1.75 15.13
C GLU A 193 -15.12 0.48 14.24
N ASN A 194 -15.59 0.57 12.99
CA ASN A 194 -15.62 -0.56 12.07
C ASN A 194 -14.46 -0.57 11.06
N SER A 195 -13.58 0.44 11.09
CA SER A 195 -12.62 0.68 10.01
C SER A 195 -11.45 -0.32 9.98
N ASP A 196 -11.11 -0.97 11.09
CA ASP A 196 -9.99 -1.92 11.17
C ASP A 196 -10.10 -3.08 10.17
N ASN A 197 -11.32 -3.52 9.86
CA ASN A 197 -11.57 -4.63 8.92
C ASN A 197 -12.02 -4.14 7.53
N THR A 198 -11.98 -2.84 7.29
CA THR A 198 -12.35 -2.29 5.98
C THR A 198 -11.14 -2.21 5.07
N VAL A 199 -11.36 -2.46 3.77
CA VAL A 199 -10.35 -2.23 2.74
C VAL A 199 -10.83 -1.12 1.83
N VAL A 200 -9.96 -0.13 1.61
CA VAL A 200 -10.26 0.96 0.71
C VAL A 200 -9.71 0.62 -0.66
N ARG A 201 -10.52 0.89 -1.67
CA ARG A 201 -10.18 0.77 -3.09
C ARG A 201 -8.80 1.35 -3.42
N GLY A 202 -8.47 2.53 -2.90
CA GLY A 202 -7.20 3.21 -3.13
C GLY A 202 -5.97 2.42 -2.66
N GLU A 203 -6.06 1.68 -1.55
CA GLU A 203 -4.96 0.82 -1.08
C GLU A 203 -4.71 -0.33 -2.05
N ILE A 204 -5.78 -0.98 -2.53
CA ILE A 204 -5.70 -2.05 -3.52
C ILE A 204 -5.14 -1.51 -4.84
N LEU A 205 -5.70 -0.42 -5.37
CA LEU A 205 -5.28 0.15 -6.65
C LEU A 205 -3.79 0.56 -6.63
N ALA A 206 -3.32 1.17 -5.53
CA ALA A 206 -1.92 1.55 -5.40
C ALA A 206 -1.01 0.31 -5.40
N ALA A 207 -1.34 -0.71 -4.61
CA ALA A 207 -0.57 -1.95 -4.55
C ALA A 207 -0.58 -2.72 -5.89
N LEU A 208 -1.74 -2.87 -6.54
CA LEU A 208 -1.85 -3.54 -7.84
C LEU A 208 -1.01 -2.85 -8.92
N ASN A 209 -1.02 -1.52 -8.96
CA ASN A 209 -0.20 -0.76 -9.91
C ASN A 209 1.30 -1.05 -9.70
N VAL A 210 1.78 -1.00 -8.46
CA VAL A 210 3.19 -1.24 -8.16
C VAL A 210 3.59 -2.70 -8.43
N MET A 211 2.74 -3.67 -8.04
CA MET A 211 2.96 -5.09 -8.36
C MET A 211 3.02 -5.33 -9.87
N HIS A 212 2.08 -4.75 -10.63
CA HIS A 212 2.04 -4.88 -12.09
C HIS A 212 3.25 -4.24 -12.76
N TRP A 213 3.76 -3.12 -12.25
CA TRP A 213 5.00 -2.56 -12.76
C TRP A 213 6.20 -3.47 -12.45
N ARG A 214 6.31 -3.95 -11.21
CA ARG A 214 7.44 -4.76 -10.75
C ARG A 214 7.52 -6.13 -11.42
N ILE A 215 6.40 -6.78 -11.73
CA ILE A 215 6.42 -8.09 -12.41
C ILE A 215 7.08 -8.04 -13.80
N HIS A 216 7.10 -6.87 -14.44
CA HIS A 216 7.77 -6.64 -15.72
C HIS A 216 9.24 -6.24 -15.59
N MET A 217 9.74 -6.02 -14.36
CA MET A 217 11.14 -5.66 -14.16
C MET A 217 12.03 -6.88 -14.29
N THR A 218 13.05 -6.73 -15.13
CA THR A 218 14.02 -7.75 -15.52
C THR A 218 14.83 -8.28 -14.34
N VAL A 219 15.16 -7.40 -13.39
CA VAL A 219 15.91 -7.71 -12.17
C VAL A 219 15.19 -8.72 -11.26
N PHE A 220 13.85 -8.82 -11.36
CA PHE A 220 13.05 -9.77 -10.60
C PHE A 220 12.68 -11.01 -11.42
N GLY A 221 13.50 -11.37 -12.42
CA GLY A 221 13.24 -12.45 -13.35
C GLY A 221 12.89 -13.78 -12.69
N HIS A 222 13.44 -14.05 -11.51
CA HIS A 222 13.25 -15.30 -10.74
C HIS A 222 12.17 -15.23 -9.65
N ASP A 223 11.55 -14.07 -9.43
CA ASP A 223 10.51 -13.87 -8.43
C ASP A 223 9.12 -14.03 -9.03
N GLU A 224 8.22 -14.66 -8.28
CA GLU A 224 6.80 -14.80 -8.63
C GLU A 224 5.88 -13.95 -7.75
N LEU A 225 6.31 -13.64 -6.52
CA LEU A 225 5.58 -12.79 -5.59
C LEU A 225 6.21 -11.40 -5.55
N PHE A 226 5.35 -10.38 -5.48
CA PHE A 226 5.75 -8.98 -5.46
C PHE A 226 5.11 -8.29 -4.24
N PRO A 227 5.62 -8.51 -3.02
CA PRO A 227 5.00 -8.00 -1.82
C PRO A 227 5.05 -6.47 -1.76
N ILE A 228 3.97 -5.86 -1.27
CA ILE A 228 3.85 -4.42 -1.07
C ILE A 228 3.50 -4.14 0.40
N LEU A 229 4.29 -3.31 1.06
CA LEU A 229 3.92 -2.72 2.34
C LEU A 229 3.26 -1.36 2.06
N ILE A 230 2.08 -1.13 2.61
CA ILE A 230 1.34 0.12 2.49
C ILE A 230 1.31 0.77 3.86
N LEU A 231 1.80 2.00 3.94
CA LEU A 231 1.51 2.90 5.04
C LEU A 231 0.28 3.71 4.64
N SER A 232 -0.87 3.37 5.21
CA SER A 232 -2.17 3.93 4.85
C SER A 232 -2.57 4.99 5.87
N TYR A 233 -2.77 6.23 5.44
CA TYR A 233 -3.03 7.39 6.29
C TYR A 233 -4.46 7.89 6.09
N TRP A 234 -5.23 7.95 7.17
CA TRP A 234 -6.64 8.32 7.20
C TRP A 234 -6.82 9.43 8.23
N GLY A 235 -6.83 10.70 7.80
CA GLY A 235 -6.78 11.79 8.75
C GLY A 235 -5.50 11.76 9.57
N ARG A 236 -5.67 11.80 10.90
CA ARG A 236 -4.59 11.73 11.89
C ARG A 236 -4.35 10.30 12.38
N SER A 237 -4.84 9.30 11.65
CA SER A 237 -4.59 7.90 11.95
C SER A 237 -3.82 7.25 10.81
N ALA A 238 -3.04 6.21 11.12
CA ALA A 238 -2.38 5.42 10.10
C ALA A 238 -2.50 3.92 10.40
N ARG A 239 -2.43 3.08 9.38
CA ARG A 239 -2.28 1.62 9.55
C ARG A 239 -1.24 1.07 8.60
N ILE A 240 -0.73 -0.10 8.95
CA ILE A 240 0.23 -0.84 8.16
C ILE A 240 -0.52 -1.98 7.47
N VAL A 241 -0.32 -2.10 6.16
CA VAL A 241 -0.91 -3.17 5.36
C VAL A 241 0.18 -3.91 4.60
N GLN A 242 0.26 -5.22 4.76
CA GLN A 242 1.06 -6.07 3.89
C GLN A 242 0.16 -6.67 2.80
N ALA A 243 0.50 -6.46 1.54
CA ALA A 243 -0.24 -6.99 0.40
C ALA A 243 0.63 -7.86 -0.51
N HIS A 244 0.04 -8.91 -1.08
CA HIS A 244 0.65 -9.71 -2.15
C HIS A 244 -0.43 -10.38 -3.01
N PHE A 245 -0.07 -10.85 -4.19
CA PHE A 245 -0.95 -11.61 -5.07
C PHE A 245 -0.41 -13.03 -5.27
N ASP A 246 -1.21 -14.05 -4.97
CA ASP A 246 -0.78 -15.45 -5.01
C ASP A 246 -1.10 -16.14 -6.35
N GLY A 247 -1.59 -15.38 -7.34
CA GLY A 247 -2.05 -15.90 -8.64
C GLY A 247 -3.57 -16.07 -8.75
N VAL A 248 -4.28 -16.12 -7.63
CA VAL A 248 -5.74 -16.29 -7.55
C VAL A 248 -6.39 -15.19 -6.71
N TYR A 249 -5.86 -14.96 -5.52
CA TYR A 249 -6.35 -14.01 -4.53
C TYR A 249 -5.36 -12.87 -4.32
N PHE A 250 -5.91 -11.69 -4.09
CA PHE A 250 -5.17 -10.53 -3.60
C PHE A 250 -5.24 -10.53 -2.08
N HIS A 251 -4.12 -10.80 -1.43
CA HIS A 251 -4.03 -10.91 0.03
C HIS A 251 -3.68 -9.56 0.64
N MET A 252 -4.38 -9.17 1.70
CA MET A 252 -4.10 -7.98 2.50
C MET A 252 -4.11 -8.36 3.98
N ALA A 253 -2.99 -8.16 4.66
CA ALA A 253 -2.88 -8.28 6.11
C ALA A 253 -2.89 -6.88 6.73
N LEU A 254 -3.90 -6.58 7.53
CA LEU A 254 -4.15 -5.23 8.07
C LEU A 254 -3.76 -5.17 9.55
N SER A 255 -3.02 -4.13 9.94
CA SER A 255 -2.91 -3.75 11.35
C SER A 255 -4.15 -2.97 11.79
N PRO A 256 -4.42 -2.89 13.11
CA PRO A 256 -5.30 -1.85 13.64
C PRO A 256 -4.82 -0.45 13.25
N PHE A 257 -5.72 0.53 13.30
CA PHE A 257 -5.33 1.94 13.18
C PHE A 257 -4.53 2.41 14.40
N LEU A 258 -3.40 3.05 14.12
CA LEU A 258 -2.62 3.86 15.03
C LEU A 258 -3.22 5.26 15.05
N ASP A 259 -3.79 5.65 16.19
CA ASP A 259 -4.43 6.95 16.35
C ASP A 259 -3.42 7.99 16.88
N PHE A 260 -3.15 9.04 16.09
CA PHE A 260 -2.25 10.13 16.47
C PHE A 260 -2.99 11.37 17.02
N ASP A 261 -4.29 11.27 17.31
CA ASP A 261 -5.04 12.28 18.06
C ASP A 261 -4.94 12.10 19.58
N ALA A 262 -4.66 10.89 20.06
CA ALA A 262 -4.53 10.61 21.49
C ALA A 262 -3.32 11.33 22.12
N SER A 263 -3.35 11.55 23.44
CA SER A 263 -2.17 12.02 24.17
C SER A 263 -1.17 10.85 24.35
N ASN A 264 0.12 11.08 24.05
CA ASN A 264 1.23 10.12 24.16
C ASN A 264 1.36 9.09 23.00
N ASN A 265 1.50 9.57 21.76
CA ASN A 265 1.61 8.73 20.55
C ASN A 265 3.04 8.30 20.20
N GLN A 266 3.99 8.39 21.13
CA GLN A 266 5.39 8.11 20.84
C GLN A 266 5.58 6.67 20.37
N GLU A 267 4.94 5.71 21.03
CA GLU A 267 5.00 4.29 20.65
C GLU A 267 4.52 4.07 19.21
N TYR A 268 3.43 4.73 18.81
CA TYR A 268 2.92 4.65 17.45
C TYR A 268 3.86 5.30 16.43
N TRP A 269 4.55 6.35 16.83
CA TRP A 269 5.55 6.99 15.98
C TRP A 269 6.76 6.08 15.78
N ASP A 270 7.30 5.52 16.86
CA ASP A 270 8.42 4.59 16.83
C ASP A 270 8.06 3.37 15.98
N LEU A 271 6.85 2.84 16.15
CA LEU A 271 6.34 1.74 15.36
C LEU A 271 6.29 2.08 13.87
N LEU A 272 5.67 3.20 13.50
CA LEU A 272 5.54 3.61 12.10
C LEU A 272 6.90 3.94 11.46
N ALA A 273 7.85 4.48 12.22
CA ALA A 273 9.23 4.71 11.77
C ALA A 273 9.96 3.38 11.52
N ARG A 274 9.87 2.42 12.46
CA ARG A 274 10.48 1.09 12.32
C ARG A 274 9.93 0.32 11.12
N TRP A 275 8.63 0.43 10.85
CA TRP A 275 8.01 -0.13 9.64
C TRP A 275 8.39 0.60 8.36
N SER A 276 8.71 1.90 8.44
CA SER A 276 9.20 2.65 7.27
C SER A 276 10.60 2.23 6.81
N LEU A 277 11.38 1.67 7.73
CA LEU A 277 12.70 1.11 7.48
C LEU A 277 12.69 -0.42 7.48
N CYS A 278 11.53 -1.04 7.26
CA CYS A 278 11.37 -2.49 7.33
C CYS A 278 12.37 -3.24 6.44
N MET A 279 12.74 -4.45 6.87
CA MET A 279 13.53 -5.36 6.05
C MET A 279 12.62 -6.28 5.23
N PRO A 280 12.94 -6.54 3.95
CA PRO A 280 12.26 -7.57 3.20
C PRO A 280 12.59 -8.95 3.79
N VAL A 281 11.56 -9.72 4.06
CA VAL A 281 11.65 -11.12 4.51
C VAL A 281 10.74 -11.98 3.64
N GLY A 282 10.74 -13.29 3.89
CA GLY A 282 9.95 -14.24 3.13
C GLY A 282 10.58 -14.65 1.79
N ASP A 283 10.13 -15.77 1.28
CA ASP A 283 10.50 -16.32 -0.02
C ASP A 283 9.51 -15.84 -1.10
N THR A 284 10.04 -15.06 -2.05
CA THR A 284 9.31 -14.48 -3.18
C THR A 284 9.39 -15.33 -4.44
N LYS A 285 10.15 -16.43 -4.41
CA LYS A 285 10.33 -17.38 -5.51
C LYS A 285 9.39 -18.58 -5.40
N VAL A 286 8.61 -18.65 -4.33
CA VAL A 286 7.57 -19.69 -4.17
C VAL A 286 6.60 -19.61 -5.34
N PRO A 287 6.33 -20.75 -6.03
CA PRO A 287 5.40 -20.76 -7.13
C PRO A 287 4.01 -20.26 -6.74
N THR A 288 3.46 -19.39 -7.57
CA THR A 288 2.09 -18.89 -7.41
C THR A 288 1.07 -19.95 -7.83
N ASN A 289 -0.12 -19.91 -7.22
CA ASN A 289 -1.24 -20.80 -7.49
C ASN A 289 -1.93 -20.52 -8.84
N SER A 290 -1.21 -19.96 -9.82
CA SER A 290 -1.75 -19.29 -11.01
C SER A 290 -2.35 -20.28 -12.00
N PRO A 291 -3.69 -20.51 -12.01
CA PRO A 291 -4.25 -21.50 -12.92
C PRO A 291 -4.15 -21.02 -14.38
N VAL A 292 -4.51 -21.86 -15.34
CA VAL A 292 -4.53 -21.48 -16.76
C VAL A 292 -5.56 -20.36 -17.01
N ILE A 293 -5.32 -19.47 -17.97
CA ILE A 293 -6.26 -18.40 -18.33
C ILE A 293 -7.62 -19.00 -18.72
N GLY A 294 -8.72 -18.39 -18.27
CA GLY A 294 -10.10 -18.83 -18.55
C GLY A 294 -10.68 -19.85 -17.56
N THR A 295 -9.88 -20.40 -16.64
CA THR A 295 -10.36 -21.35 -15.61
C THR A 295 -11.07 -20.67 -14.44
N LEU A 296 -10.72 -19.42 -14.16
CA LEU A 296 -11.32 -18.66 -13.08
C LEU A 296 -12.54 -17.87 -13.60
N PRO A 297 -13.63 -17.76 -12.80
CA PRO A 297 -14.72 -16.86 -13.13
C PRO A 297 -14.25 -15.44 -13.43
N ALA A 298 -14.94 -14.72 -14.31
CA ALA A 298 -14.68 -13.30 -14.50
C ALA A 298 -14.89 -12.53 -13.19
N LEU A 299 -14.04 -11.54 -12.93
CA LEU A 299 -14.29 -10.56 -11.89
C LEU A 299 -15.58 -9.80 -12.24
N ARG A 300 -16.37 -9.43 -11.23
CA ARG A 300 -17.61 -8.71 -11.42
C ARG A 300 -17.66 -7.56 -10.43
N ALA A 301 -17.80 -6.34 -10.93
CA ALA A 301 -18.27 -5.27 -10.08
C ALA A 301 -19.79 -5.41 -9.92
N THR A 302 -20.25 -5.42 -8.68
CA THR A 302 -21.66 -5.17 -8.37
C THR A 302 -21.90 -3.67 -8.50
N PRO A 303 -22.97 -3.21 -9.18
CA PRO A 303 -23.33 -1.80 -9.17
C PRO A 303 -23.50 -1.34 -7.72
N SER A 304 -22.63 -0.45 -7.25
CA SER A 304 -22.78 0.12 -5.90
C SER A 304 -24.01 1.03 -5.90
N THR A 305 -25.03 0.65 -5.13
CA THR A 305 -26.18 1.53 -4.84
C THR A 305 -25.88 2.55 -3.74
N ARG A 306 -24.67 2.53 -3.16
CA ARG A 306 -24.27 3.43 -2.06
C ARG A 306 -23.24 4.44 -2.54
N TRP A 307 -23.75 5.56 -3.03
CA TRP A 307 -22.99 6.80 -2.96
C TRP A 307 -23.00 7.24 -1.49
N ILE A 308 -21.84 7.21 -0.82
CA ILE A 308 -21.68 7.95 0.43
C ILE A 308 -21.59 9.42 0.00
N SER A 309 -22.69 10.17 0.12
CA SER A 309 -22.66 11.61 -0.11
C SER A 309 -21.72 12.29 0.89
N GLU A 310 -21.03 13.34 0.43
CA GLU A 310 -20.23 14.23 1.27
C GLU A 310 -21.10 14.75 2.44
N GLY A 311 -21.03 14.09 3.59
CA GLY A 311 -21.84 14.40 4.79
C GLY A 311 -22.38 13.19 5.54
N ASP A 312 -22.51 12.01 4.91
CA ASP A 312 -23.01 10.80 5.57
C ASP A 312 -21.86 9.92 6.08
N THR A 313 -21.19 10.39 7.14
CA THR A 313 -20.27 9.55 7.93
C THR A 313 -20.99 8.55 8.84
N LYS A 314 -22.33 8.45 8.76
CA LYS A 314 -23.10 7.41 9.46
C LYS A 314 -23.17 6.14 8.63
N ILE A 315 -22.10 5.35 8.71
CA ILE A 315 -22.14 3.93 8.36
C ILE A 315 -23.21 3.25 9.24
N PRO A 316 -24.08 2.36 8.71
CA PRO A 316 -25.13 1.71 9.49
C PRO A 316 -24.58 1.03 10.75
N LYS A 317 -25.23 1.27 11.89
CA LYS A 317 -24.85 0.81 13.24
C LYS A 317 -24.87 -0.71 13.45
N GLU A 318 -25.22 -1.51 12.45
CA GLU A 318 -25.44 -2.93 12.63
C GLU A 318 -24.76 -3.71 11.50
N TRP A 319 -23.59 -4.27 11.81
CA TRP A 319 -23.01 -5.40 11.10
C TRP A 319 -23.17 -6.63 12.00
N PRO A 320 -23.79 -7.72 11.53
CA PRO A 320 -23.77 -8.98 12.26
C PRO A 320 -22.34 -9.57 12.18
N LEU A 321 -21.86 -10.01 13.35
CA LEU A 321 -20.56 -10.64 13.61
C LEU A 321 -20.25 -11.85 12.73
#